data_AF-A0A6L7TR92-F1
#
_entry.id   AF-A0A6L7TR92-F1
#
_cell.length_a   1.000
_cell.length_b   1.000
_cell.length_c   1.000
_cell.angle_alpha   90.00
_cell.angle_beta   90.00
_cell.angle_gamma   90.00
#
_symmetry.space_group_name_H-M   'P 1'
#
loop_
_entity.id
_entity.type
_entity.pdbx_description
1 polymer ?
#
loop_
_entity_poly.entity_id
_entity_poly.type
_entity_poly.pdbx_seq_one_letter_code
_entity_poly.pdbx_strand_id
1 'polypeptide(L)'
;MPRTAVIALSRHGATLARRLSAGLGADAKLFLDRRFGPQSGEELDSAPEIFDLPLRPLLRRVWSEFEALVLFLPVGAAVRLAAPLL
;
A
#
# COMPACT_ATOMS: atom_id res chain seq x y z
N MET A 1 8.84 9.22 10.91
CA MET A 1 8.36 8.91 9.54
C MET A 1 7.92 7.46 9.54
N PRO A 2 6.83 7.10 8.86
CA PRO A 2 6.39 5.70 8.80
C PRO A 2 7.48 4.83 8.16
N ARG A 3 7.76 3.68 8.76
CA ARG A 3 8.81 2.74 8.30
C ARG A 3 8.28 1.73 7.31
N THR A 4 6.98 1.44 7.36
CA THR A 4 6.33 0.40 6.56
C THR A 4 5.39 1.00 5.51
N ALA A 5 5.58 0.65 4.24
CA ALA A 5 4.63 0.93 3.17
C ALA A 5 3.68 -0.26 2.96
N VAL A 6 2.37 -0.01 3.05
CA VAL A 6 1.32 -1.03 2.89
C VAL A 6 0.55 -0.72 1.62
N ILE A 7 0.59 -1.60 0.62
CA ILE A 7 0.00 -1.37 -0.72
C ILE A 7 -1.07 -2.43 -1.03
N ALA A 8 -2.22 -2.01 -1.56
CA ALA A 8 -3.25 -2.93 -2.03
C ALA A 8 -3.74 -2.66 -3.46
N LEU A 9 -3.97 -3.76 -4.21
CA LEU A 9 -4.44 -3.74 -5.61
C LEU A 9 -5.79 -4.46 -5.84
N SER A 10 -6.49 -4.82 -4.77
CA SER A 10 -7.82 -5.43 -4.88
C SER A 10 -8.73 -4.91 -3.77
N ARG A 11 -10.05 -5.04 -3.95
CA ARG A 11 -11.05 -4.65 -2.94
C ARG A 11 -10.81 -5.35 -1.61
N HIS A 12 -10.64 -6.68 -1.62
CA HIS A 12 -10.37 -7.45 -0.41
C HIS A 12 -9.01 -7.10 0.20
N GLY A 13 -7.98 -6.92 -0.65
CA GLY A 13 -6.67 -6.46 -0.22
C GLY A 13 -6.72 -5.09 0.46
N ALA A 14 -7.52 -4.15 -0.04
CA ALA A 14 -7.68 -2.83 0.55
C ALA A 14 -8.32 -2.91 1.95
N THR A 15 -9.29 -3.80 2.16
CA THR A 15 -9.86 -4.05 3.50
C THR A 15 -8.81 -4.56 4.48
N LEU A 16 -8.00 -5.54 4.08
CA LEU A 16 -6.94 -6.09 4.93
C LEU A 16 -5.82 -5.07 5.19
N ALA A 17 -5.44 -4.31 4.16
CA ALA A 17 -4.42 -3.27 4.24
C ALA A 17 -4.83 -2.14 5.20
N ARG A 18 -6.10 -1.74 5.21
CA ARG A 18 -6.64 -0.76 6.18
C ARG A 18 -6.56 -1.29 7.60
N ARG A 19 -6.97 -2.54 7.84
CA ARG A 19 -6.87 -3.16 9.18
C ARG A 19 -5.43 -3.24 9.68
N LEU A 20 -4.50 -3.64 8.80
CA LEU A 20 -3.08 -3.70 9.14
C LEU A 20 -2.53 -2.29 9.43
N SER A 21 -2.84 -1.32 8.57
CA SER A 21 -2.37 0.06 8.76
C SER A 21 -2.92 0.68 10.05
N ALA A 22 -4.17 0.41 10.42
CA ALA A 22 -4.76 0.85 11.69
C ALA A 22 -4.03 0.21 12.90
N GLY A 23 -3.70 -1.08 12.82
CA GLY A 23 -2.94 -1.76 13.88
C GLY A 23 -1.49 -1.27 14.03
N LEU A 24 -0.86 -0.83 12.93
CA LEU A 24 0.49 -0.27 12.93
C LEU A 24 0.54 1.23 13.27
N GLY A 25 -0.61 1.92 13.18
CA GLY A 25 -0.73 3.34 13.46
C GLY A 25 0.26 4.19 12.66
N ALA A 26 0.97 5.09 13.34
CA ALA A 26 1.91 6.04 12.73
C ALA A 26 3.15 5.39 12.07
N ASP A 27 3.38 4.09 12.28
CA ASP A 27 4.51 3.37 11.66
C ASP A 27 4.22 2.90 10.22
N ALA A 28 2.96 2.93 9.80
CA ALA A 28 2.55 2.52 8.46
C ALA A 28 2.05 3.69 7.60
N LYS A 29 2.39 3.65 6.31
CA LYS A 29 1.74 4.45 5.27
C LYS A 29 0.95 3.55 4.33
N LEU A 30 -0.35 3.80 4.24
CA LEU A 30 -1.26 3.05 3.38
C LEU A 30 -1.34 3.67 1.98
N PHE A 31 -1.21 2.83 0.96
CA PHE A 31 -1.36 3.19 -0.45
C PHE A 31 -2.48 2.37 -1.09
N LEU A 32 -3.44 3.04 -1.71
CA LEU A 32 -4.58 2.40 -2.35
C LEU A 32 -4.72 2.84 -3.80
N ASP A 33 -4.96 1.87 -4.68
CA ASP A 33 -5.42 2.16 -6.04
C ASP A 33 -6.71 2.98 -5.97
N ARG A 34 -6.86 3.97 -6.85
CA ARG A 34 -8.03 4.86 -6.90
C ARG A 34 -9.37 4.12 -6.84
N ARG A 35 -9.48 2.93 -7.43
CA ARG A 35 -10.71 2.11 -7.43
C ARG A 35 -11.10 1.62 -6.03
N PHE A 36 -10.19 1.65 -5.07
CA PHE A 36 -10.39 1.19 -3.69
C PHE A 36 -10.13 2.30 -2.66
N GLY A 37 -10.08 3.56 -3.10
CA GLY A 37 -10.00 4.72 -2.21
C GLY A 37 -11.16 4.77 -1.21
N PRO A 38 -11.01 5.56 -0.12
CA PRO A 38 -12.05 5.70 0.89
C PRO A 38 -13.35 6.22 0.28
N GLN A 39 -14.47 5.66 0.74
CA GLN A 39 -15.80 6.19 0.43
C GLN A 39 -16.11 7.33 1.40
N SER A 40 -16.97 8.27 0.98
CA SER A 40 -17.36 9.42 1.80
C SER A 40 -17.82 8.96 3.20
N GLY A 41 -17.15 9.44 4.24
CA GLY A 41 -17.48 9.13 5.64
C GLY A 41 -16.61 8.05 6.32
N GLU A 42 -15.62 7.46 5.65
CA GLU A 42 -14.62 6.62 6.31
C GLU A 42 -13.61 7.50 7.09
N GLU A 43 -13.73 7.53 8.43
CA GLU A 43 -12.68 8.04 9.31
C GLU A 43 -11.51 7.03 9.35
N LEU A 44 -10.34 7.50 8.95
CA LEU A 44 -9.09 6.75 9.05
C LEU A 44 -8.13 7.60 9.89
N ASP A 45 -7.45 6.97 10.85
CA ASP A 45 -6.43 7.61 11.68
C ASP A 45 -5.32 8.28 10.83
N SER A 46 -5.12 7.79 9.60
CA SER A 46 -4.27 8.41 8.61
C SER A 46 -4.86 8.22 7.22
N ALA A 47 -4.97 9.32 6.47
CA ALA A 47 -5.50 9.28 5.12
C ALA A 47 -4.58 8.45 4.22
N PRO A 48 -5.13 7.45 3.47
CA PRO A 48 -4.34 6.68 2.54
C PRO A 48 -3.87 7.56 1.38
N GLU A 49 -2.67 7.28 0.87
CA GLU A 49 -2.22 7.87 -0.37
C GLU A 49 -2.87 7.13 -1.55
N ILE A 50 -3.61 7.87 -2.38
CA ILE A 50 -4.28 7.31 -3.55
C ILE A 50 -3.35 7.37 -4.75
N PHE A 51 -3.22 6.26 -5.46
CA PHE A 51 -2.41 6.16 -6.67
C PHE A 51 -3.18 5.56 -7.85
N ASP A 52 -2.58 5.71 -9.04
CA ASP A 52 -3.04 5.08 -10.28
C ASP A 52 -2.13 3.97 -10.75
N LEU A 53 -2.71 3.00 -11.44
CA LEU A 53 -1.93 2.04 -12.20
C LEU A 53 -1.18 2.71 -13.36
N PRO A 54 0.01 2.21 -13.73
CA PRO A 54 0.64 0.96 -13.25
C PRO A 54 1.32 1.09 -11.86
N LEU A 55 1.41 -0.02 -11.11
CA LEU A 55 2.01 -0.04 -9.76
C LEU A 55 3.54 0.23 -9.74
N ARG A 56 4.22 -0.01 -10.86
CA ARG A 56 5.70 -0.03 -10.93
C ARG A 56 6.38 1.28 -10.49
N PRO A 57 5.92 2.49 -10.88
CA PRO A 57 6.50 3.75 -10.41
C PRO A 57 6.32 3.96 -8.90
N LEU A 58 5.14 3.63 -8.36
CA LEU A 58 4.92 3.69 -6.91
C LEU A 58 5.87 2.76 -6.18
N LEU A 59 5.98 1.50 -6.62
CA LEU A 59 6.83 0.51 -5.96
C LEU A 59 8.31 0.96 -5.95
N ARG A 60 8.82 1.52 -7.04
CA ARG A 60 10.19 2.07 -7.09
C ARG A 60 10.41 3.15 -6.05
N ARG A 61 9.45 4.06 -5.89
CA ARG A 61 9.54 5.16 -4.93
C ARG A 61 9.50 4.63 -3.49
N VAL A 62 8.52 3.79 -3.17
CA VAL A 62 8.40 3.28 -1.79
C VAL A 62 9.55 2.35 -1.41
N TRP A 63 10.17 1.67 -2.38
CA TRP A 63 11.35 0.85 -2.15
C TRP A 63 12.55 1.66 -1.64
N SER A 64 12.72 2.90 -2.09
CA SER A 64 13.78 3.79 -1.60
C SER A 64 13.41 4.58 -0.34
N GLU A 65 12.12 4.73 -0.04
CA GLU A 65 11.62 5.60 1.03
C GLU A 65 11.28 4.86 2.33
N PHE A 66 11.04 3.55 2.27
CA PHE A 66 10.54 2.75 3.39
C PHE A 66 11.49 1.59 3.72
N GLU A 67 11.52 1.21 5.01
CA GLU A 67 12.33 0.08 5.50
C GLU A 67 11.64 -1.27 5.25
N ALA A 68 10.31 -1.27 5.13
CA ALA A 68 9.52 -2.49 4.92
C ALA A 68 8.35 -2.27 3.95
N LEU A 69 7.99 -3.33 3.23
CA LEU A 69 6.88 -3.35 2.26
C LEU A 69 5.93 -4.50 2.57
N VAL A 70 4.62 -4.19 2.64
CA VAL A 70 3.55 -5.19 2.73
C VAL A 70 2.65 -5.06 1.50
N LEU A 71 2.59 -6.12 0.70
CA LEU A 71 1.94 -6.13 -0.61
C LEU A 71 0.69 -7.02 -0.60
N PHE A 72 -0.50 -6.41 -0.67
CA PHE A 72 -1.78 -7.11 -0.85
C PHE A 72 -2.10 -7.26 -2.33
N LEU A 73 -1.42 -8.20 -3.00
CA LEU A 73 -1.57 -8.56 -4.41
C LEU A 73 -1.07 -10.00 -4.68
N PRO A 74 -1.33 -10.60 -5.86
CA PRO A 74 -0.88 -11.96 -6.15
C PRO A 74 0.64 -12.10 -6.00
N VAL A 75 1.10 -13.16 -5.30
CA VAL A 75 2.53 -13.36 -5.01
C VAL A 75 3.41 -13.32 -6.26
N GLY A 76 2.96 -13.89 -7.38
CA GLY A 76 3.71 -13.85 -8.63
C GLY A 76 3.87 -12.43 -9.20
N ALA A 77 2.89 -11.55 -9.00
CA ALA A 77 3.02 -10.14 -9.38
C ALA A 77 3.96 -9.39 -8.41
N ALA A 78 3.91 -9.69 -7.11
CA ALA A 78 4.81 -9.10 -6.12
C ALA A 78 6.27 -9.43 -6.46
N VAL A 79 6.60 -10.70 -6.70
CA VAL A 79 7.95 -11.14 -7.08
C VAL A 79 8.39 -10.47 -8.39
N ARG A 80 7.56 -10.45 -9.44
CA ARG A 80 7.93 -9.80 -10.72
C ARG A 80 8.16 -8.30 -10.61
N LEU A 81 7.46 -7.62 -9.70
CA LEU A 81 7.59 -6.19 -9.50
C LEU A 81 8.78 -5.83 -8.60
N ALA A 82 9.06 -6.66 -7.59
CA ALA A 82 10.17 -6.47 -6.65
C ALA A 82 11.52 -6.96 -7.20
N ALA A 83 11.54 -8.01 -8.02
CA ALA A 83 12.79 -8.59 -8.53
C ALA A 83 13.76 -7.59 -9.19
N PRO A 84 13.30 -6.57 -9.96
CA PRO A 84 14.20 -5.56 -10.53
C PRO A 84 14.70 -4.49 -9.53
N LEU A 85 14.28 -4.55 -8.25
CA LEU A 85 14.64 -3.59 -7.20
C LEU A 85 15.58 -4.17 -6.14
N LEU A 86 15.77 -5.50 -6.16
CA LEU A 86 16.76 -6.24 -5.36
C LEU A 86 18.14 -6.11 -6.00
#